data_AF-A0A0B1RXG0-F1
#
_entry.id   AF-A0A0B1RXG0-F1
#
_cell.length_a   1.000
_cell.length_b   1.000
_cell.length_c   1.000
_cell.angle_alpha   90.00
_cell.angle_beta   90.00
_cell.angle_gamma   90.00
#
_symmetry.space_group_name_H-M   'P 1'
#
loop_
_entity.id
_entity.type
_entity.pdbx_description
1 polymer ?
#
loop_
_entity_poly.entity_id
_entity_poly.type
_entity_poly.pdbx_seq_one_letter_code
_entity_poly.pdbx_strand_id
1 'polypeptide(L)' 'MAGERSAKYLPTFWQDDGAMQGYMSVIKARAVNPIDHDRKVKFWANLIASSCEVEGNAIISVDCLKRRFRRGDQVPA' A
#
# COMPACT_ATOMS: atom_id res chain seq x y z
N MET A 1 20.09 0.38 -1.52
CA MET A 1 19.81 1.32 -0.41
C MET A 1 18.33 1.73 -0.36
N ALA A 2 17.38 0.79 -0.55
CA ALA A 2 15.93 1.10 -0.50
C ALA A 2 15.30 0.86 0.89
N GLY A 3 16.03 0.26 1.85
CA GLY A 3 15.48 -0.20 3.13
C GLY A 3 15.23 0.89 4.17
N GLU A 4 16.01 1.99 4.19
CA GLU A 4 15.93 2.99 5.27
C GLU A 4 14.82 4.03 5.08
N ARG A 5 14.44 4.32 3.83
CA ARG A 5 13.39 5.32 3.52
C ARG A 5 12.00 4.74 3.67
N SER A 6 11.82 3.47 3.33
CA SER A 6 10.53 2.78 3.45
C SER A 6 10.00 2.74 4.88
N ALA A 7 10.88 2.64 5.88
CA ALA A 7 10.49 2.69 7.29
C ALA A 7 9.75 3.99 7.68
N LYS A 8 9.88 5.08 6.90
CA LYS A 8 9.26 6.38 7.21
C LYS A 8 7.81 6.52 6.75
N TYR A 9 7.37 5.73 5.77
CA TYR A 9 5.99 5.80 5.26
C TYR A 9 5.19 4.51 5.48
N LEU A 10 5.85 3.37 5.71
CA LEU A 10 5.15 2.12 5.99
C LEU A 10 4.46 2.20 7.37
N PRO A 11 3.21 1.71 7.51
CA PRO A 11 2.53 1.70 8.79
C PRO A 11 3.26 0.80 9.80
N THR A 12 3.10 1.06 11.09
CA THR A 12 3.71 0.26 12.16
C THR A 12 3.30 -1.22 12.12
N PHE A 13 2.08 -1.50 11.65
CA PHE A 13 1.55 -2.85 11.43
C PHE A 13 1.94 -3.46 10.08
N TRP A 14 2.85 -2.86 9.31
CA TRP A 14 3.22 -3.38 7.98
C TRP A 14 3.73 -4.82 8.01
N GLN A 15 4.38 -5.24 9.09
CA GLN A 15 4.87 -6.61 9.26
C GLN A 15 3.84 -7.56 9.90
N ASP A 16 2.67 -7.06 10.30
CA ASP A 16 1.57 -7.88 10.80
C ASP A 16 0.80 -8.47 9.61
N ASP A 17 0.97 -9.77 9.39
CA ASP A 17 0.31 -10.50 8.31
C ASP A 17 -1.20 -10.50 8.42
N GLY A 18 -1.76 -10.59 9.63
CA GLY A 18 -3.21 -10.56 9.84
C GLY A 18 -3.79 -9.19 9.47
N ALA A 19 -3.12 -8.12 9.91
CA ALA A 19 -3.55 -6.76 9.59
C ALA A 19 -3.43 -6.44 8.09
N MET A 20 -2.34 -6.88 7.45
CA MET A 20 -2.05 -6.58 6.05
C MET A 20 -2.74 -7.50 5.05
N GLN A 21 -3.14 -8.72 5.44
CA GLN A 21 -3.84 -9.66 4.55
C GLN A 21 -5.09 -9.03 3.93
N GLY A 22 -5.86 -8.28 4.72
CA GLY A 22 -7.02 -7.53 4.24
C GLY A 22 -6.63 -6.53 3.15
N TYR A 23 -5.64 -5.69 3.39
CA TYR A 23 -5.21 -4.64 2.46
C TYR A 23 -4.53 -5.17 1.20
N MET A 24 -3.90 -6.35 1.26
CA MET A 24 -3.28 -7.00 0.12
C MET A 24 -4.27 -7.76 -0.78
N SER A 25 -5.47 -8.04 -0.28
CA SER A 25 -6.52 -8.69 -1.06
C SER A 25 -7.24 -7.72 -2.00
N VAL A 26 -7.84 -8.27 -3.06
CA VAL A 26 -8.60 -7.53 -4.08
C VAL A 26 -9.53 -6.49 -3.45
N ILE A 27 -9.49 -5.27 -3.98
CA ILE A 27 -10.48 -4.24 -3.68
C ILE A 27 -11.73 -4.57 -4.48
N LYS A 28 -12.79 -5.02 -3.80
CA LYS A 28 -14.07 -5.29 -4.46
C LYS A 28 -14.70 -3.98 -4.93
N ALA A 29 -15.51 -4.05 -5.99
CA ALA A 29 -16.27 -2.89 -6.45
C ALA A 29 -17.07 -2.25 -5.29
N ARG A 30 -17.10 -0.91 -5.25
CA ARG A 30 -17.77 -0.16 -4.18
C ARG A 30 -19.24 -0.55 -3.99
N ALA A 31 -19.94 -0.93 -5.06
CA ALA A 31 -21.33 -1.39 -5.01
C ALA A 31 -21.50 -2.73 -4.25
N VAL A 32 -20.45 -3.56 -4.17
CA VAL A 32 -20.48 -4.87 -3.50
C VAL A 32 -20.13 -4.73 -2.02
N ASN A 33 -19.13 -3.93 -1.69
CA ASN A 33 -18.72 -3.68 -0.31
C ASN A 33 -18.16 -2.26 -0.16
N PRO A 34 -19.02 -1.25 0.07
CA PRO A 34 -18.58 0.14 0.10
C PRO A 34 -17.66 0.44 1.28
N ILE A 35 -17.87 -0.23 2.42
CA ILE A 35 -17.07 -0.03 3.63
C ILE A 35 -15.64 -0.51 3.43
N ASP A 36 -15.47 -1.74 2.93
CA ASP A 36 -14.14 -2.30 2.66
C ASP A 36 -13.43 -1.55 1.53
N HIS A 37 -14.17 -1.23 0.46
CA HIS A 37 -13.64 -0.45 -0.66
C HIS A 37 -13.08 0.90 -0.18
N ASP A 38 -13.90 1.70 0.51
CA ASP A 38 -13.50 3.05 0.92
C ASP A 38 -12.37 2.99 1.95
N ARG A 39 -12.37 1.99 2.84
CA ARG A 39 -11.26 1.74 3.78
C ARG A 39 -9.95 1.42 3.05
N LYS A 40 -9.95 0.51 2.07
CA LYS A 40 -8.74 0.12 1.33
C LYS A 40 -8.24 1.23 0.42
N VAL A 41 -9.14 1.91 -0.30
CA VAL A 41 -8.78 3.05 -1.17
C VAL A 41 -8.14 4.16 -0.34
N LYS A 42 -8.73 4.51 0.82
CA LYS A 42 -8.15 5.51 1.72
C LYS A 42 -6.78 5.10 2.24
N PHE A 43 -6.62 3.84 2.66
CA PHE A 43 -5.34 3.32 3.11
C PHE A 43 -4.25 3.43 2.04
N TRP A 44 -4.51 2.90 0.84
CA TRP A 44 -3.54 2.88 -0.25
C TRP A 44 -3.24 4.29 -0.77
N ALA A 45 -4.24 5.16 -0.92
CA ALA A 45 -4.02 6.55 -1.34
C ALA A 45 -3.08 7.30 -0.39
N ASN A 46 -3.33 7.19 0.92
CA ASN A 46 -2.49 7.84 1.93
C ASN A 46 -1.07 7.27 1.96
N LEU A 47 -0.93 5.96 1.86
CA LEU A 47 0.36 5.29 1.87
C LEU A 47 1.19 5.65 0.63
N ILE A 48 0.55 5.70 -0.55
CA ILE A 48 1.19 6.12 -1.79
C ILE A 48 1.64 7.58 -1.69
N ALA A 49 0.78 8.49 -1.23
CA ALA A 49 1.10 9.90 -1.07
C ALA A 49 2.31 10.10 -0.14
N SER A 50 2.30 9.47 1.04
CA SER A 50 3.43 9.51 1.97
C SER A 50 4.71 8.94 1.36
N SER A 51 4.61 7.87 0.56
CA SER A 51 5.77 7.34 -0.15
C SER A 51 6.33 8.32 -1.19
N CYS A 52 5.47 9.04 -1.90
CA CYS A 52 5.91 10.04 -2.89
C CYS A 52 6.63 11.22 -2.22
N GLU A 53 6.13 11.67 -1.07
CA GLU A 53 6.77 12.72 -0.26
C GLU A 53 8.15 12.28 0.25
N VAL A 54 8.25 11.09 0.84
CA VAL A 54 9.51 10.58 1.40
C VAL A 54 10.53 10.28 0.31
N GLU A 55 10.11 9.75 -0.83
CA GLU A 55 11.00 9.47 -1.97
C GLU A 55 11.33 10.73 -2.79
N GLY A 56 10.63 11.85 -2.55
CA GLY A 56 10.77 13.08 -3.32
C GLY A 56 10.36 12.90 -4.79
N ASN A 57 9.45 11.97 -5.07
CA ASN A 57 9.04 11.63 -6.43
C ASN A 57 7.54 11.37 -6.51
N ALA A 58 6.84 12.26 -7.22
CA ALA A 58 5.40 12.15 -7.49
C ALA A 58 5.06 11.33 -8.75
N ILE A 59 6.05 11.02 -9.59
CA ILE A 59 5.86 10.23 -10.81
C ILE A 59 6.01 8.75 -10.45
N ILE A 60 4.89 8.05 -10.48
CA ILE A 60 4.80 6.63 -10.14
C ILE A 60 4.05 5.87 -11.23
N SER A 61 4.45 4.61 -11.44
CA SER A 61 3.72 3.64 -12.26
C SER A 61 3.20 2.52 -11.38
N VAL A 62 2.23 1.75 -11.89
CA VAL A 62 1.71 0.56 -11.19
C VAL A 62 2.84 -0.42 -10.86
N ASP A 63 3.79 -0.66 -11.77
CA ASP A 63 4.95 -1.53 -11.54
C ASP A 63 5.91 -0.99 -10.48
N CYS A 64 6.02 0.34 -10.36
CA CYS A 64 6.77 0.96 -9.27
C CYS A 64 6.12 0.64 -7.92
N LEU A 65 4.80 0.82 -7.82
CA LEU A 65 4.05 0.56 -6.58
C LEU A 65 4.08 -0.92 -6.20
N LYS A 66 3.90 -1.83 -7.16
CA LYS A 66 3.97 -3.28 -6.94
C LYS A 66 5.33 -3.73 -6.39
N ARG A 67 6.42 -3.13 -6.84
CA ARG A 67 7.77 -3.40 -6.30
C ARG A 67 7.98 -2.76 -4.93
N ARG A 68 7.52 -1.52 -4.74
CA ARG A 68 7.70 -0.76 -3.50
C ARG A 68 6.93 -1.37 -2.33
N PHE A 69 5.70 -1.82 -2.56
CA PHE A 69 4.79 -2.31 -1.53
C PHE A 69 4.69 -3.84 -1.49
N ARG A 70 5.65 -4.54 -2.10
CA ARG A 70 5.76 -6.00 -2.02
C ARG A 70 6.09 -6.45 -0.59
N ARG A 71 5.42 -7.52 -0.13
CA ARG A 71 5.68 -8.20 1.15
C ARG A 71 6.05 -9.66 0.86
N GLY A 72 7.34 -9.99 0.90
CA GLY A 72 7.82 -11.31 0.47
C GLY A 72 7.42 -11.59 -0.98
N ASP A 73 6.66 -12.64 -1.19
CA ASP A 73 6.11 -13.00 -2.51
C ASP A 73 4.74 -12.36 -2.81
N GLN A 74 4.15 -11.68 -1.82
CA GLN A 74 2.84 -11.04 -1.96
C GLN A 74 2.97 -9.64 -2.55
N VAL A 75 2.23 -9.40 -3.64
CA VAL A 75 2.09 -8.09 -4.28
C VAL A 75 0.66 -7.59 -4.03
N PRO A 76 0.45 -6.30 -3.71
CA PRO A 76 -0.89 -5.73 -3.64
C PRO A 76 -1.68 -6.02 -4.92
N ALA A 77 -2.94 -6.43 -4.76
CA ALA A 77 -3.84 -6.79 -5.86
C ALA A 77 -4.08 -5.64 -6.85
#